data_AF-A0A923AW77-F1
#
_entry.id   AF-A0A923AW77-F1
#
_cell.length_a   1.000
_cell.length_b   1.000
_cell.length_c   1.000
_cell.angle_alpha   90.00
_cell.angle_beta   90.00
_cell.angle_gamma   90.00
#
_symmetry.space_group_name_H-M   'P 1'
#
loop_
_entity.id
_entity.type
_entity.pdbx_description
1 polymer ?
#
loop_
_entity_poly.entity_id
_entity_poly.type
_entity_poly.pdbx_seq_one_letter_code
_entity_poly.pdbx_strand_id
1 'polypeptide(L)'
;MWPFKTKSRRAAAREIDIEEVEIDQQGQLCVTPASGDFEMVYREAMEVYWDRERRRLFSPTPREMTYPEWFRQIVLAVEHQYGVKLKATGRTRWVGVPDPLRAEMSANDR
;
A
#
# COMPACT_ATOMS: atom_id res chain seq x y z
N MET A 1 32.42 3.04 1.33
CA MET A 1 32.29 4.23 0.45
C MET A 1 31.98 3.70 -0.95
N TRP A 2 30.73 3.80 -1.40
CA TRP A 2 30.31 3.35 -2.73
C TRP A 2 29.48 4.47 -3.37
N PRO A 3 29.90 5.08 -4.49
CA PRO A 3 29.21 6.23 -5.03
C PRO A 3 28.32 5.82 -6.20
N PHE A 4 27.00 5.98 -6.05
CA PHE A 4 26.14 6.27 -7.20
C PHE A 4 25.25 7.46 -6.84
N LYS A 5 25.77 8.66 -7.13
CA LYS A 5 24.93 9.84 -7.35
C LYS A 5 24.37 9.70 -8.75
N THR A 6 23.13 9.23 -8.85
CA THR A 6 22.33 9.44 -10.06
C THR A 6 21.07 10.17 -9.62
N LYS A 7 21.03 11.49 -9.82
CA LYS A 7 19.78 12.25 -9.79
C LYS A 7 18.95 11.80 -10.99
N SER A 8 18.24 10.69 -10.85
CA SER A 8 17.22 10.31 -11.80
C SER A 8 16.08 11.30 -11.65
N ARG A 9 15.73 11.99 -12.73
CA ARG A 9 14.54 12.84 -12.79
C ARG A 9 13.36 11.87 -12.72
N ARG A 10 12.79 11.63 -11.52
CA ARG A 10 11.58 10.80 -11.37
C ARG A 10 10.56 11.36 -12.36
N ALA A 11 10.15 10.55 -13.34
CA ALA A 11 8.87 10.80 -14.02
C ALA A 11 7.82 10.96 -12.92
N ALA A 12 6.87 11.89 -13.06
CA ALA A 12 5.83 12.06 -12.06
C ALA A 12 5.13 10.72 -11.88
N ALA A 13 5.20 10.16 -10.66
CA ALA A 13 4.54 8.91 -10.35
C ALA A 13 3.04 9.06 -10.64
N ARG A 14 2.44 8.05 -11.26
CA ARG A 14 0.99 8.05 -11.50
C ARG A 14 0.29 7.87 -10.15
N GLU A 15 -0.59 8.79 -9.76
CA GLU A 15 -1.41 8.62 -8.55
C GLU A 15 -2.66 7.79 -8.87
N ILE A 16 -3.01 6.86 -7.99
CA ILE A 16 -4.26 6.09 -8.02
C ILE A 16 -4.88 6.14 -6.62
N ASP A 17 -6.17 6.45 -6.56
CA ASP A 17 -6.91 6.46 -5.30
C ASP A 17 -7.07 5.05 -4.75
N ILE A 18 -7.05 4.94 -3.42
CA ILE A 18 -7.42 3.72 -2.70
C ILE A 18 -8.94 3.74 -2.53
N GLU A 19 -9.60 2.69 -3.04
CA GLU A 19 -11.04 2.50 -2.90
C GLU A 19 -11.39 1.99 -1.50
N GLU A 20 -10.62 1.04 -0.97
CA GLU A 20 -10.85 0.46 0.36
C GLU A 20 -9.55 0.12 1.08
N VAL A 21 -9.56 0.32 2.41
CA VAL A 21 -8.63 -0.30 3.35
C VAL A 21 -9.43 -1.14 4.35
N GLU A 22 -9.10 -2.42 4.45
CA GLU A 22 -9.79 -3.39 5.29
C GLU A 22 -8.81 -4.09 6.23
N ILE A 23 -9.18 -4.28 7.50
CA ILE A 23 -8.63 -5.35 8.33
C ILE A 23 -9.64 -6.49 8.29
N ASP A 24 -9.30 -7.56 7.58
CA ASP A 24 -10.25 -8.63 7.31
C ASP A 24 -10.49 -9.55 8.53
N GLN A 25 -11.34 -10.56 8.36
CA GLN A 25 -11.69 -11.49 9.44
C GLN A 25 -10.49 -12.33 9.92
N GLN A 26 -9.42 -12.41 9.13
CA GLN A 26 -8.16 -13.07 9.48
C GLN A 26 -7.16 -12.10 10.14
N GLY A 27 -7.51 -10.82 10.28
CA GLY A 27 -6.66 -9.77 10.81
C GLY A 27 -5.58 -9.32 9.83
N GLN A 28 -5.73 -9.60 8.53
CA GLN A 28 -4.80 -9.14 7.51
C GLN A 28 -5.15 -7.72 7.06
N LEU A 29 -4.15 -6.89 6.80
CA LEU A 29 -4.39 -5.62 6.14
C LEU A 29 -4.60 -5.86 4.65
N CYS A 30 -5.71 -5.37 4.12
CA CYS A 30 -6.03 -5.40 2.71
C CYS A 30 -6.20 -3.97 2.17
N VAL A 31 -5.66 -3.70 0.98
CA VAL A 31 -5.76 -2.42 0.28
C VAL A 31 -6.28 -2.66 -1.13
N THR A 32 -7.47 -2.13 -1.42
CA THR A 32 -8.10 -2.21 -2.73
C THR A 32 -7.85 -0.91 -3.49
N PRO A 33 -7.05 -0.92 -4.57
CA PRO A 33 -6.85 0.24 -5.43
C PRO A 33 -8.09 0.48 -6.31
N ALA A 34 -8.41 1.74 -6.61
CA ALA A 34 -9.53 2.08 -7.49
C ALA A 34 -9.34 1.60 -8.95
N SER A 35 -8.10 1.31 -9.35
CA SER A 35 -7.78 0.71 -10.65
C SER A 35 -6.37 0.10 -10.66
N GLY A 36 -6.08 -0.73 -11.66
CA GLY A 36 -4.76 -1.34 -11.86
C GLY A 36 -4.63 -2.74 -11.28
N ASP A 37 -3.60 -3.45 -11.73
CA ASP A 37 -3.29 -4.83 -11.36
C ASP A 37 -1.83 -4.89 -10.90
N PHE A 38 -1.61 -5.48 -9.72
CA PHE A 38 -0.32 -5.41 -9.02
C PHE A 38 0.31 -6.79 -8.79
N GLU A 39 0.15 -7.71 -9.74
CA GLU A 39 0.58 -9.12 -9.64
C GLU A 39 2.05 -9.33 -9.29
N MET A 40 2.92 -8.44 -9.72
CA MET A 40 4.38 -8.47 -9.51
C MET A 40 4.84 -7.75 -8.23
N VAL A 41 3.91 -7.31 -7.36
CA VAL A 41 4.25 -6.53 -6.14
C VAL A 41 5.21 -7.29 -5.22
N TYR A 42 5.13 -8.62 -5.22
CA TYR A 42 5.99 -9.52 -4.44
C TYR A 42 7.50 -9.36 -4.71
N ARG A 43 7.90 -8.69 -5.81
CA ARG A 43 9.31 -8.46 -6.14
C ARG A 43 9.97 -7.39 -5.29
N GLU A 44 9.20 -6.38 -4.87
CA GLU A 44 9.69 -5.24 -4.08
C GLU A 44 9.15 -5.25 -2.65
N ALA A 45 8.09 -6.02 -2.40
CA ALA A 45 7.44 -6.08 -1.10
C ALA A 45 7.84 -7.35 -0.36
N MET A 46 8.55 -7.18 0.75
CA MET A 46 8.70 -8.26 1.74
C MET A 46 7.30 -8.59 2.28
N GLU A 47 6.76 -9.72 1.83
CA GLU A 47 5.49 -10.34 2.27
C GLU A 47 4.18 -9.64 1.87
N VAL A 48 4.17 -8.67 0.95
CA VAL A 48 2.91 -8.19 0.35
C VAL A 48 2.58 -9.02 -0.88
N TYR A 49 1.32 -9.42 -0.97
CA TYR A 49 0.80 -10.23 -2.07
C TYR A 49 -0.34 -9.52 -2.79
N TRP A 50 -0.64 -9.98 -4.00
CA TRP A 50 -1.78 -9.56 -4.80
C TRP A 50 -2.80 -10.68 -4.90
N ASP A 51 -4.04 -10.39 -4.50
CA ASP A 51 -5.20 -11.24 -4.73
C ASP A 51 -5.85 -10.82 -6.04
N ARG A 52 -5.73 -11.68 -7.08
CA ARG A 52 -6.28 -11.43 -8.40
C ARG A 52 -7.81 -11.42 -8.43
N GLU A 53 -8.45 -12.27 -7.63
CA GLU A 53 -9.91 -12.41 -7.66
C GLU A 53 -10.58 -11.23 -6.98
N ARG A 54 -10.01 -10.79 -5.85
CA ARG A 54 -10.52 -9.65 -5.08
C ARG A 54 -9.91 -8.31 -5.50
N ARG A 55 -8.95 -8.33 -6.43
CA ARG A 55 -8.18 -7.17 -6.92
C ARG A 55 -7.63 -6.31 -5.78
N ARG A 56 -6.99 -6.93 -4.79
CA ARG A 56 -6.48 -6.23 -3.60
C ARG A 56 -5.08 -6.68 -3.22
N LEU A 57 -4.34 -5.77 -2.63
CA LEU A 57 -3.06 -6.01 -1.99
C LEU A 57 -3.32 -6.48 -0.56
N PHE A 58 -2.54 -7.42 -0.04
CA PHE A 58 -2.68 -7.83 1.35
C PHE A 58 -1.35 -8.15 2.03
N SER A 59 -1.29 -7.88 3.34
CA SER A 59 -0.17 -8.25 4.22
C SER A 59 -0.48 -9.52 5.01
N PRO A 60 0.51 -10.14 5.66
CA PRO A 60 0.25 -11.06 6.76
C PRO A 60 -0.43 -10.32 7.93
N THR A 61 -1.05 -11.08 8.83
CA THR A 61 -1.48 -10.55 10.14
C THR A 61 -0.27 -9.94 10.86
N PRO A 62 -0.38 -8.73 11.44
CA PRO A 62 0.70 -8.08 12.18
C PRO A 62 1.36 -9.00 13.21
N ARG A 63 2.70 -9.06 13.17
CA ARG A 63 3.53 -9.74 14.19
C ARG A 63 4.60 -8.78 14.69
N GLU A 64 5.44 -8.32 13.76
CA GLU A 64 6.52 -7.36 14.02
C GLU A 64 6.16 -5.95 13.53
N MET A 65 5.52 -5.86 12.36
CA MET A 65 5.02 -4.59 11.80
C MET A 65 3.56 -4.38 12.19
N THR A 66 3.26 -3.17 12.64
CA THR A 66 1.93 -2.64 12.91
C THR A 66 1.13 -2.44 11.61
N TYR A 67 -0.19 -2.25 11.72
CA TYR A 67 -1.02 -1.98 10.53
C TYR A 67 -0.57 -0.72 9.75
N PRO A 68 -0.26 0.44 10.37
CA PRO A 68 0.21 1.61 9.63
C PRO A 68 1.55 1.37 8.91
N GLU A 69 2.43 0.55 9.49
CA GLU A 69 3.69 0.15 8.84
C GLU A 69 3.43 -0.77 7.64
N TRP A 70 2.51 -1.72 7.75
CA TRP A 70 2.09 -2.55 6.61
C TRP A 70 1.43 -1.73 5.51
N PHE A 71 0.59 -0.76 5.87
CA PHE A 71 -0.02 0.16 4.92
C PHE A 71 1.05 0.91 4.13
N ARG A 72 2.05 1.48 4.83
CA ARG A 72 3.18 2.16 4.21
C ARG A 72 3.98 1.22 3.29
N GLN A 73 4.22 -0.01 3.73
CA GLN A 73 4.94 -1.02 2.95
C GLN A 73 4.22 -1.35 1.64
N ILE A 74 2.89 -1.50 1.69
CA ILE A 74 2.06 -1.72 0.49
C ILE A 74 2.20 -0.55 -0.49
N VAL A 75 2.06 0.70 -0.01
CA VAL A 75 2.18 1.89 -0.86
C VAL A 75 3.57 1.98 -1.50
N LEU A 76 4.64 1.78 -0.72
CA LEU A 76 6.02 1.85 -1.21
C LEU A 76 6.33 0.75 -2.22
N ALA A 77 5.86 -0.47 -1.97
CA ALA A 77 6.06 -1.57 -2.90
C ALA A 77 5.43 -1.31 -4.27
N VAL A 78 4.21 -0.76 -4.29
CA VAL A 78 3.54 -0.38 -5.52
C VAL A 78 4.27 0.78 -6.22
N GLU A 79 4.73 1.78 -5.47
CA GLU A 79 5.50 2.90 -6.02
C GLU A 79 6.81 2.43 -6.66
N HIS A 80 7.57 1.57 -5.97
CA HIS A 80 8.86 1.11 -6.46
C HIS A 80 8.73 0.17 -7.66
N GLN A 81 7.79 -0.78 -7.62
CA GLN A 81 7.64 -1.78 -8.67
C GLN A 81 6.95 -1.22 -9.93
N TYR A 82 6.02 -0.26 -9.78
CA TYR A 82 5.16 0.20 -10.87
C TYR A 82 5.24 1.70 -11.17
N GLY A 83 5.93 2.49 -10.33
CA GLY A 83 5.91 3.95 -10.44
C GLY A 83 4.53 4.54 -10.15
N VAL A 84 3.70 3.84 -9.37
CA VAL A 84 2.33 4.24 -9.00
C VAL A 84 2.26 4.57 -7.53
N LYS A 85 1.79 5.77 -7.16
CA LYS A 85 1.51 6.11 -5.77
C LYS A 85 0.03 5.83 -5.46
N LEU A 86 -0.23 4.90 -4.54
CA LEU A 86 -1.57 4.69 -4.00
C LEU A 86 -1.88 5.76 -2.96
N LYS A 87 -3.09 6.33 -2.99
CA LYS A 87 -3.48 7.46 -2.16
C LYS A 87 -4.80 7.25 -1.43
N ALA A 88 -4.77 7.35 -0.11
CA ALA A 88 -5.98 7.42 0.70
C ALA A 88 -6.62 8.81 0.55
N THR A 89 -7.92 8.83 0.27
CA THR A 89 -8.67 10.08 0.11
C THR A 89 -9.89 10.10 1.02
N GLY A 90 -10.64 11.21 1.03
CA GLY A 90 -11.92 11.29 1.74
C GLY A 90 -12.98 10.31 1.22
N ARG A 91 -12.75 9.65 0.07
CA ARG A 91 -13.64 8.65 -0.52
C ARG A 91 -13.25 7.21 -0.18
N THR A 92 -12.04 6.99 0.37
CA THR A 92 -11.58 5.66 0.74
C THR A 92 -12.49 5.07 1.82
N ARG A 93 -13.02 3.88 1.56
CA ARG A 93 -13.81 3.12 2.51
C ARG A 93 -12.88 2.42 3.51
N TRP A 94 -13.22 2.50 4.79
CA TRP A 94 -12.44 1.87 5.87
C TRP A 94 -13.31 0.81 6.55
N VAL A 95 -12.86 -0.45 6.53
CA VAL A 95 -13.64 -1.58 7.08
C VAL A 95 -12.82 -2.31 8.13
N GLY A 96 -13.37 -2.44 9.34
CA GLY A 96 -12.63 -3.07 10.44
C GLY A 96 -11.41 -2.29 10.91
N VAL A 97 -11.21 -1.04 10.43
CA VAL A 97 -10.09 -0.17 10.81
C VAL A 97 -10.55 0.87 11.85
N PRO A 98 -10.09 0.78 13.11
CA PRO A 98 -10.35 1.81 14.13
C PRO A 98 -9.85 3.20 13.73
N ASP A 99 -10.56 4.24 14.17
CA ASP A 99 -10.25 5.64 13.84
C ASP A 99 -8.80 6.07 14.11
N PRO A 100 -8.13 5.65 15.21
CA PRO A 100 -6.73 5.99 15.43
C PRO A 100 -5.80 5.47 14.31
N LEU A 101 -6.01 4.23 13.85
CA LEU A 101 -5.21 3.64 12.78
C LEU A 101 -5.49 4.32 11.44
N ARG A 102 -6.77 4.59 11.15
CA ARG A 102 -7.17 5.34 9.95
C ARG A 102 -6.51 6.72 9.91
N ALA A 103 -6.52 7.44 11.02
CA ALA A 103 -5.93 8.78 11.10
C ALA A 103 -4.42 8.74 10.84
N GLU A 104 -3.72 7.74 11.40
CA GLU A 104 -2.29 7.55 11.20
C GLU A 104 -1.94 7.19 9.74
N MET A 105 -2.66 6.23 9.15
CA MET A 105 -2.45 5.83 7.75
C MET A 105 -2.72 6.98 6.78
N SER A 106 -3.79 7.76 7.02
CA SER A 106 -4.15 8.91 6.19
C SER A 106 -3.15 10.08 6.32
N ALA A 107 -2.44 10.17 7.45
CA ALA A 107 -1.39 11.18 7.64
C ALA A 107 -0.09 10.77 6.92
N ASN A 108 0.21 9.48 6.88
CA ASN A 108 1.43 8.91 6.27
C ASN A 108 1.42 8.89 4.74
N ASP A 109 0.26 9.11 4.11
CA ASP A 109 0.09 9.13 2.66
C ASP A 109 0.45 10.49 2.00
N ARG A 110 0.69 11.54 2.80
CA ARG A 110 1.02 12.89 2.30
C ARG A 110 2.40 12.96 1.63
#